data_AF-A0A371HZX5-F1
#
_entry.id   AF-A0A371HZX5-F1
#
_cell.length_a   1.000
_cell.length_b   1.000
_cell.length_c   1.000
_cell.angle_alpha   90.00
_cell.angle_beta   90.00
_cell.angle_gamma   90.00
#
_symmetry.space_group_name_H-M   'P 1'
#
loop_
_entity.id
_entity.type
_entity.pdbx_description
1 polymer ?
#
loop_
_entity_poly.entity_id
_entity_poly.type
_entity_poly.pdbx_seq_one_letter_code
_entity_poly.pdbx_strand_id
1 'polypeptide(L)' 'MNVDQVLTYFDYHDYKKVRMVIYEFTTYALLCREIKEGRRKHKDTWVDLKCELRSRFILASYTSDLYNKLQHMYKGAKA' A
#
# COMPACT_ATOMS: atom_id res chain seq x y z
N MET A 1 5.14 12.74 4.08
CA MET A 1 5.40 12.05 5.36
C MET A 1 5.34 10.55 5.11
N ASN A 2 6.39 9.81 5.43
CA ASN A 2 6.45 8.37 5.14
C ASN A 2 5.76 7.60 6.28
N VAL A 3 4.57 7.04 6.01
CA VAL A 3 3.73 6.35 7.00
C VAL A 3 4.50 5.22 7.70
N ASP A 4 5.43 4.59 6.99
CA ASP A 4 6.27 3.54 7.57
C ASP A 4 7.24 4.05 8.62
N GLN A 5 7.89 5.20 8.40
CA GLN A 5 8.81 5.79 9.37
C GLN A 5 8.07 6.21 10.65
N VAL A 6 6.86 6.75 10.50
CA VAL A 6 6.01 7.13 11.63
C VAL A 6 5.61 5.88 12.42
N LEU A 7 5.17 4.82 11.75
CA LEU A 7 4.74 3.58 12.42
C LEU A 7 5.89 2.82 13.08
N THR A 8 7.11 2.88 12.51
CA THR A 8 8.30 2.27 13.13
C THR A 8 8.80 3.08 14.34
N TYR A 9 8.62 4.40 14.33
CA TYR A 9 9.07 5.26 15.44
C TYR A 9 8.31 4.99 16.74
N PHE A 10 7.03 4.60 16.66
CA PHE A 10 6.18 4.40 17.84
C PHE A 10 6.13 2.94 18.36
N ASP A 11 6.91 2.02 17.79
CA ASP A 11 6.99 0.59 18.15
C ASP A 11 5.63 -0.08 18.50
N TYR A 12 4.61 0.20 17.70
CA TYR A 12 3.27 -0.37 17.93
C TYR A 12 3.22 -1.86 17.52
N HIS A 13 2.45 -2.66 18.26
CA HIS A 13 2.04 -3.99 17.78
C HIS A 13 1.33 -3.89 16.42
N ASP A 14 1.56 -4.86 15.53
CA ASP A 14 1.05 -4.87 14.15
C ASP A 14 -0.46 -4.65 14.07
N TYR A 15 -1.24 -5.25 14.96
CA TYR A 15 -2.69 -5.03 15.05
C TYR A 15 -3.05 -3.55 15.27
N LYS A 16 -2.28 -2.83 16.10
CA LYS A 16 -2.52 -1.41 16.42
C LYS A 16 -2.06 -0.50 15.28
N LYS A 17 -0.97 -0.85 14.59
CA LYS A 17 -0.51 -0.18 13.35
C LYS A 17 -1.56 -0.29 12.25
N VAL A 18 -2.06 -1.50 12.03
CA VAL A 18 -3.15 -1.81 11.09
C VAL A 18 -4.37 -0.95 11.43
N ARG A 19 -4.83 -0.94 12.69
CA ARG A 19 -5.97 -0.11 13.09
C ARG A 19 -5.76 1.40 12.88
N MET A 20 -4.61 1.96 13.22
CA MET A 20 -4.37 3.40 13.02
C MET A 20 -4.43 3.78 11.53
N VAL A 21 -3.79 2.99 10.67
CA VAL A 21 -3.80 3.24 9.23
C VAL A 21 -5.20 3.07 8.64
N ILE A 22 -5.99 2.14 9.19
CA ILE A 22 -7.41 1.97 8.83
C ILE A 22 -8.24 3.22 9.14
N TYR A 23 -8.01 3.90 10.27
CA TYR A 23 -8.75 5.11 10.63
C TYR A 23 -8.35 6.34 9.82
N GLU A 24 -7.06 6.48 9.51
CA GLU A 24 -6.52 7.65 8.78
C GLU A 24 -6.84 7.63 7.28
N PHE A 25 -7.02 6.44 6.68
CA PHE A 25 -7.32 6.32 5.25
C PHE A 25 -8.80 6.02 5.00
N THR A 26 -9.57 7.07 4.67
CA THR A 26 -10.97 7.01 4.22
C THR A 26 -11.20 6.01 3.07
N THR A 27 -10.17 5.80 2.25
CA THR A 27 -10.13 4.86 1.11
C THR A 27 -10.16 3.38 1.53
N TYR A 28 -9.80 3.07 2.78
CA TYR A 28 -9.93 1.72 3.33
C TYR A 28 -11.37 1.37 3.72
N ALA A 29 -12.29 2.35 3.81
CA ALA A 29 -13.69 2.07 4.11
C ALA A 29 -14.31 1.05 3.14
N LEU A 30 -13.90 1.07 1.87
CA LEU A 30 -14.33 0.09 0.86
C LEU A 30 -13.76 -1.31 1.11
N LEU A 31 -12.47 -1.42 1.45
CA LEU A 31 -11.83 -2.70 1.77
C LEU A 31 -12.36 -3.28 3.09
N CYS A 32 -12.50 -2.44 4.12
CA CYS A 32 -13.12 -2.81 5.39
C CYS A 32 -14.58 -3.24 5.20
N ARG A 33 -15.32 -2.59 4.31
CA ARG A 33 -16.69 -2.99 3.93
C ARG A 33 -16.71 -4.37 3.28
N GLU A 34 -15.81 -4.65 2.35
CA GLU A 34 -15.74 -5.98 1.71
C GLU A 34 -15.36 -7.10 2.69
N ILE A 35 -14.46 -6.83 3.65
CA ILE A 35 -14.12 -7.79 4.71
C ILE A 35 -15.33 -7.98 5.65
N LYS A 36 -16.01 -6.89 6.05
CA LYS A 36 -17.20 -6.94 6.93
C LYS A 36 -18.40 -7.63 6.27
N GLU A 37 -18.55 -7.49 4.95
CA GLU A 37 -19.55 -8.20 4.15
C GLU A 37 -19.17 -9.66 3.87
N GLY A 38 -18.06 -10.16 4.45
CA GLY A 38 -17.59 -11.54 4.29
C GLY A 38 -17.06 -11.86 2.88
N ARG A 39 -16.91 -10.84 2.02
CA ARG A 39 -16.42 -11.00 0.65
C ARG A 39 -14.91 -11.25 0.60
N ARG A 40 -14.18 -10.99 1.69
CA ARG A 40 -12.74 -11.26 1.84
C ARG A 40 -12.38 -11.71 3.25
N LYS A 41 -11.30 -12.50 3.33
CA LYS A 41 -10.68 -12.90 4.61
C LYS A 41 -10.00 -11.71 5.26
N HIS A 42 -10.07 -11.63 6.60
CA HIS A 42 -9.33 -10.66 7.39
C HIS A 42 -7.83 -10.89 7.20
N LYS A 43 -7.06 -9.80 7.09
CA LYS A 43 -5.59 -9.85 7.01
C LYS A 43 -5.04 -9.36 8.35
N ASP A 44 -4.37 -10.25 9.06
CA ASP A 44 -3.90 -10.00 10.43
C ASP A 44 -2.54 -9.29 10.50
N THR A 45 -1.80 -9.23 9.37
CA THR A 45 -0.44 -8.69 9.32
C THR A 45 -0.36 -7.36 8.57
N TRP A 46 0.49 -6.45 9.06
CA TRP A 46 0.80 -5.18 8.40
C TRP A 46 1.36 -5.35 6.97
N VAL A 47 2.14 -6.41 6.75
CA VAL A 47 2.69 -6.78 5.43
C VAL A 47 1.58 -7.11 4.43
N ASP A 48 0.61 -7.92 4.85
CA ASP A 48 -0.50 -8.33 3.99
C ASP A 48 -1.38 -7.15 3.59
N LEU A 49 -1.57 -6.22 4.54
CA LEU A 49 -2.29 -4.96 4.33
C LEU A 49 -1.57 -4.08 3.29
N LYS A 50 -0.25 -3.89 3.42
CA LYS A 50 0.53 -3.12 2.43
C LYS A 50 0.44 -3.72 1.03
N CYS A 51 0.55 -5.03 0.89
CA CYS A 51 0.45 -5.68 -0.42
C CYS A 51 -0.91 -5.44 -1.07
N GLU A 52 -1.98 -5.46 -0.29
CA GLU A 52 -3.32 -5.21 -0.81
C GLU A 52 -3.56 -3.75 -1.17
N LEU A 53 -3.12 -2.81 -0.32
CA LEU A 53 -3.17 -1.39 -0.62
C LEU A 53 -2.37 -1.07 -1.89
N ARG A 54 -1.18 -1.65 -2.04
CA ARG A 54 -0.39 -1.52 -3.25
C ARG A 54 -1.12 -2.09 -4.46
N SER A 55 -1.67 -3.30 -4.37
CA SER A 55 -2.39 -3.91 -5.50
C SER A 55 -3.64 -3.13 -5.93
N ARG A 56 -4.34 -2.46 -5.01
CA ARG A 56 -5.56 -1.70 -5.34
C ARG A 56 -5.28 -0.28 -5.82
N PHE A 57 -4.29 0.38 -5.23
CA PHE A 57 -4.08 1.81 -5.41
C PHE A 57 -2.85 2.15 -6.25
N ILE A 58 -1.89 1.23 -6.38
CA ILE A 58 -0.87 1.37 -7.42
C ILE A 58 -1.50 0.85 -8.71
N LEU A 59 -1.99 1.78 -9.51
CA LEU A 59 -2.50 1.49 -10.84
C LEU A 59 -1.38 0.78 -11.62
N ALA A 60 -1.68 -0.32 -12.31
CA ALA A 60 -0.68 -1.05 -13.11
C ALA A 60 -0.01 -0.15 -14.17
N SER A 61 -0.67 0.95 -14.56
CA SER A 61 -0.09 1.99 -15.39
C SER A 61 1.03 2.76 -14.70
N TYR A 62 1.01 2.94 -13.38
CA TYR A 62 2.12 3.58 -12.63
C TYR A 62 3.40 2.76 -12.73
N THR A 63 3.30 1.43 -12.56
CA THR A 63 4.45 0.53 -12.73
C THR A 63 4.94 0.48 -14.17
N SER A 64 4.03 0.52 -15.14
CA SER A 64 4.38 0.51 -16.57
C SER A 64 5.01 1.83 -17.02
N ASP A 65 4.47 2.97 -16.57
CA ASP A 65 5.01 4.31 -16.84
C ASP A 65 6.39 4.49 -16.21
N LEU A 66 6.57 4.02 -14.96
CA LEU A 66 7.85 4.03 -14.28
C LEU A 66 8.89 3.17 -15.02
N TYR A 67 8.50 1.97 -15.44
CA TYR A 67 9.37 1.09 -16.23
C TYR A 67 9.76 1.72 -17.56
N ASN A 68 8.81 2.34 -18.27
CA ASN A 68 9.06 3.04 -19.53
C ASN A 68 9.99 4.24 -19.35
N LYS A 69 9.80 5.05 -18.30
CA LYS A 69 10.71 6.15 -17.96
C LYS A 69 12.14 5.67 -17.67
N LEU A 70 12.28 4.61 -16.88
CA LEU A 70 13.59 4.01 -16.59
C LEU A 70 14.28 3.47 -17.86
N GLN A 71 13.52 2.78 -18.72
CA GLN A 71 13.99 2.33 -20.02
C GLN A 71 14.48 3.49 -20.90
N HIS A 72 13.74 4.59 -20.95
CA HIS A 72 14.14 5.78 -21.71
C HIS A 72 15.41 6.43 -21.15
N MET A 73 15.54 6.54 -19.83
CA MET A 73 16.76 7.07 -19.19
C MET A 73 17.98 6.21 -19.48
N TYR A 74 17.85 4.87 -19.41
CA TYR A 74 18.95 3.95 -19.71
C TYR A 74 19.39 4.02 -21.18
N LYS A 75 18.43 4.19 -22.11
CA LYS A 75 18.73 4.37 -23.54
C LYS A 75 19.35 5.74 -23.84
N GLY A 76 18.90 6.80 -23.17
CA GLY A 76 19.46 8.15 -23.31
C GLY A 76 20.85 8.34 -22.69
N ALA A 77 21.20 7.55 -21.67
CA ALA A 77 22.52 7.56 -21.04
C ALA A 77 23.61 6.82 -21.85
N LYS A 78 23.27 6.24 -23.00
CA LYS A 78 24.17 5.48 -23.87
C LYS A 78 24.60 6.26 -25.13
N ALA A 79 24.33 7.57 -25.16
CA ALA A 79 24.82 8.54 -26.16
C ALA A 79 25.96 9.35 -25.56
#